data_AF-A0A955GVR5-F1
#
_entry.id   AF-A0A955GVR5-F1
#
_cell.length_a   1.000
_cell.length_b   1.000
_cell.length_c   1.000
_cell.angle_alpha   90.00
_cell.angle_beta   90.00
_cell.angle_gamma   90.00
#
_symmetry.space_group_name_H-M   'P 1'
#
loop_
_entity.id
_entity.type
_entity.pdbx_description
1 polymer ?
#
loop_
_entity_poly.entity_id
_entity_poly.type
_entity_poly.pdbx_seq_one_letter_code
_entity_poly.pdbx_strand_id
1 'polypeptide(L)'
;MVHGIVILFLVLATAFAAAHAAAVFASLYWYYWWFDVVMHFWGGTLIALGLFSLSTFSRLHFKPTLPLLLATLLVVTLSWEAFELAAGLWQPATYLVDTVQDIVIGFSGGLLAYAVLRRYTIN
;
A
#
# COMPACT_ATOMS: atom_id res chain seq x y z
N MET A 1 11.84 0.24 22.61
CA MET A 1 12.71 1.02 21.70
C MET A 1 11.93 1.23 20.42
N VAL A 2 11.88 2.46 19.88
CA VAL A 2 11.22 2.69 18.58
C VAL A 2 12.16 2.17 17.50
N HIS A 3 11.73 1.15 16.76
CA HIS A 3 12.54 0.55 15.70
C HIS A 3 12.58 1.48 14.49
N GLY A 4 13.73 1.62 13.82
CA GLY A 4 13.87 2.50 12.66
C GLY A 4 12.87 2.23 11.54
N ILE A 5 12.46 0.97 11.36
CA ILE A 5 11.41 0.58 10.41
C ILE A 5 10.04 1.16 10.74
N VAL A 6 9.71 1.30 12.03
CA VAL A 6 8.45 1.91 12.48
C VAL A 6 8.45 3.40 12.15
N ILE A 7 9.57 4.08 12.38
CA ILE A 7 9.72 5.51 12.02
C ILE A 7 9.59 5.68 10.51
N LEU A 8 10.28 4.85 9.73
CA LEU A 8 10.21 4.88 8.26
C LEU A 8 8.78 4.66 7.77
N PHE A 9 8.08 3.64 8.30
CA PHE A 9 6.68 3.37 7.97
C PHE A 9 5.79 4.58 8.27
N LEU A 10 5.89 5.16 9.46
CA LEU A 10 5.06 6.30 9.85
C LEU A 10 5.32 7.53 8.96
N VAL A 11 6.58 7.86 8.69
CA VAL A 11 6.94 9.00 7.82
C VAL A 11 6.38 8.80 6.42
N LEU A 12 6.57 7.62 5.82
CA LEU A 12 6.09 7.33 4.48
C LEU A 12 4.55 7.24 4.44
N ALA A 13 3.91 6.71 5.47
CA ALA A 13 2.45 6.64 5.56
C ALA A 13 1.82 8.03 5.71
N THR A 14 2.43 8.91 6.51
CA THR A 14 1.98 10.30 6.63
C THR A 14 2.16 11.06 5.32
N ALA A 15 3.31 10.89 4.64
CA ALA A 15 3.54 11.51 3.34
C ALA A 15 2.55 10.99 2.27
N PHE A 16 2.28 9.69 2.24
CA PHE A 16 1.27 9.08 1.38
C PHE A 16 -0.12 9.65 1.64
N ALA A 17 -0.55 9.72 2.91
CA ALA A 17 -1.85 10.25 3.27
C ALA A 17 -1.99 11.73 2.88
N ALA A 18 -0.95 12.54 3.08
CA ALA A 18 -0.93 13.94 2.64
C ALA A 18 -1.00 14.07 1.12
N ALA A 19 -0.25 13.24 0.38
CA ALA A 19 -0.27 13.22 -1.08
C ALA A 19 -1.65 12.80 -1.62
N HIS A 20 -2.26 11.77 -1.05
CA HIS A 20 -3.62 11.34 -1.40
C HIS A 20 -4.65 12.44 -1.14
N ALA A 21 -4.64 13.05 0.06
CA ALA A 21 -5.56 14.12 0.41
C ALA A 21 -5.43 15.33 -0.54
N ALA A 22 -4.20 15.72 -0.86
CA ALA A 22 -3.93 16.78 -1.83
C ALA A 22 -4.42 16.40 -3.25
N ALA A 23 -4.21 15.14 -3.66
CA ALA A 23 -4.62 14.65 -4.96
C ALA A 23 -6.13 14.58 -5.13
N VAL A 24 -6.87 14.14 -4.10
CA VAL A 24 -8.33 14.20 -4.09
C VAL A 24 -8.81 15.65 -4.11
N PHE A 25 -8.29 16.50 -3.23
CA PHE A 25 -8.68 17.91 -3.14
C PHE A 25 -8.48 18.67 -4.47
N ALA A 26 -7.34 18.47 -5.13
CA ALA A 26 -7.01 19.13 -6.39
C ALA A 26 -7.38 18.29 -7.63
N SER A 27 -8.11 17.18 -7.46
CA SER A 27 -8.54 16.29 -8.54
C SER A 27 -7.38 15.77 -9.42
N LEU A 28 -6.18 15.61 -8.85
CA LEU A 28 -4.96 15.27 -9.60
C LEU A 28 -5.03 13.91 -10.29
N TYR A 29 -5.76 12.95 -9.71
CA TYR A 29 -6.00 11.63 -10.32
C TYR A 29 -6.64 11.73 -11.71
N TRP A 30 -7.45 12.77 -11.95
CA TRP A 30 -8.14 12.99 -13.22
C TRP A 30 -7.26 13.64 -14.29
N TYR A 31 -6.24 14.39 -13.87
CA TYR A 31 -5.35 15.12 -14.78
C TYR A 31 -4.05 14.35 -15.06
N TYR A 32 -3.61 13.52 -14.14
CA TYR A 32 -2.33 12.83 -14.19
C TYR A 32 -2.51 11.34 -13.92
N TRP A 33 -2.72 10.56 -14.98
CA TRP A 33 -2.94 9.11 -14.91
C TRP A 33 -1.82 8.36 -14.15
N TRP A 34 -0.57 8.81 -14.26
CA TRP A 34 0.56 8.16 -13.59
C TRP A 34 0.55 8.37 -12.07
N PHE A 35 -0.18 9.38 -11.57
CA PHE A 35 -0.25 9.65 -10.15
C PHE A 35 -0.91 8.49 -9.42
N ASP A 36 -1.96 7.93 -10.02
CA ASP A 36 -2.67 6.78 -9.50
C ASP A 36 -1.76 5.54 -9.39
N VAL A 37 -1.04 5.23 -10.47
CA VAL A 37 -0.03 4.17 -10.51
C VAL A 37 1.02 4.32 -9.40
N VAL A 38 1.55 5.53 -9.19
CA VAL A 38 2.54 5.79 -8.13
C VAL A 38 1.93 5.56 -6.75
N MET A 39 0.68 5.98 -6.54
CA MET A 39 -0.01 5.83 -5.26
C MET A 39 -0.27 4.36 -4.95
N HIS A 40 -0.72 3.54 -5.89
CA HIS A 40 -0.94 2.12 -5.61
C HIS A 40 0.35 1.39 -5.31
N PHE A 41 1.43 1.68 -6.04
CA PHE A 41 2.75 1.10 -5.75
C PHE A 41 3.23 1.48 -4.34
N TRP A 42 3.05 2.75 -3.95
CA TRP A 42 3.39 3.24 -2.62
C TRP A 42 2.51 2.59 -1.54
N GLY A 43 1.20 2.48 -1.77
CA GLY A 43 0.27 1.79 -0.87
C GLY A 43 0.67 0.34 -0.62
N GLY A 44 0.99 -0.40 -1.69
CA GLY A 44 1.56 -1.75 -1.60
C GLY A 44 2.84 -1.82 -0.75
N THR A 45 3.76 -0.89 -0.98
CA THR A 45 5.01 -0.75 -0.21
C THR A 45 4.74 -0.51 1.28
N LEU A 46 3.75 0.34 1.60
CA LEU A 46 3.34 0.62 2.97
C LEU A 46 2.73 -0.59 3.67
N ILE A 47 1.98 -1.42 2.97
CA ILE A 47 1.43 -2.67 3.54
C ILE A 47 2.56 -3.59 4.00
N ALA A 48 3.59 -3.80 3.18
CA ALA A 48 4.75 -4.59 3.57
C ALA A 48 5.52 -3.94 4.75
N LEU A 49 5.81 -2.64 4.68
CA LEU A 49 6.48 -1.92 5.77
C LEU A 49 5.67 -1.98 7.08
N GLY A 50 4.35 -1.90 7.00
CA GLY A 50 3.44 -2.01 8.14
C GLY A 50 3.50 -3.39 8.78
N LEU A 51 3.45 -4.47 7.99
CA LEU A 51 3.59 -5.84 8.50
C LEU A 51 4.94 -6.06 9.20
N PHE A 52 6.05 -5.64 8.59
CA PHE A 52 7.36 -5.75 9.23
C PHE A 52 7.46 -4.86 10.48
N SER A 53 6.94 -3.63 10.44
CA SER A 53 6.87 -2.73 11.60
C SER A 53 6.12 -3.37 12.76
N LEU A 54 4.95 -3.94 12.48
CA LEU A 54 4.12 -4.63 13.47
C LEU A 54 4.84 -5.84 14.09
N SER A 55 5.64 -6.56 13.29
CA SER A 55 6.42 -7.71 13.78
C SER A 55 7.54 -7.33 14.76
N THR A 56 7.89 -6.04 14.87
CA THR A 56 8.90 -5.58 15.84
C THR A 56 8.35 -5.38 17.25
N PHE A 57 7.04 -5.31 17.43
CA PHE A 57 6.45 -5.14 18.77
C PHE A 57 6.45 -6.46 19.53
N SER A 58 7.11 -6.46 20.70
CA SER A 58 7.30 -7.66 21.52
C SER A 58 6.02 -8.38 21.97
N ARG A 59 4.86 -7.72 21.95
CA ARG A 59 3.55 -8.31 22.28
C ARG A 59 2.88 -9.00 21.10
N LEU A 60 3.38 -8.81 19.88
CA LEU A 60 2.83 -9.39 18.66
C LEU A 60 3.74 -10.53 18.21
N HIS A 61 3.23 -11.76 18.29
CA HIS A 61 4.00 -12.96 17.97
C HIS A 61 3.62 -13.46 16.58
N PHE A 62 4.08 -12.77 15.53
CA PHE A 62 3.94 -13.25 14.17
C PHE A 62 5.18 -12.92 13.33
N LYS A 63 5.38 -13.67 12.25
CA LYS A 63 6.42 -13.38 11.26
C LYS A 63 5.75 -12.84 10.00
N PRO A 64 6.29 -11.77 9.39
CA PRO A 64 5.81 -11.30 8.10
C PRO A 64 6.23 -12.32 7.04
N THR A 65 5.34 -13.26 6.72
CA THR A 65 5.56 -14.28 5.69
C THR A 65 4.97 -13.84 4.36
N LEU A 66 5.43 -14.42 3.26
CA LEU A 66 4.90 -14.12 1.93
C LEU A 66 3.38 -14.40 1.82
N PRO A 67 2.85 -15.54 2.33
CA PRO A 67 1.40 -15.77 2.32
C PRO A 67 0.61 -14.71 3.11
N LEU A 68 1.11 -14.28 4.27
CA LEU A 68 0.46 -13.23 5.06
C LEU A 68 0.45 -11.90 4.31
N LEU A 69 1.57 -11.55 3.66
CA LEU A 69 1.63 -10.36 2.82
C LEU A 69 0.63 -10.42 1.67
N LEU A 70 0.60 -11.51 0.91
CA LEU A 70 -0.30 -11.68 -0.24
C LEU A 70 -1.77 -11.59 0.18
N ALA A 71 -2.13 -12.22 1.31
CA ALA A 71 -3.48 -12.11 1.86
C ALA A 71 -3.81 -10.68 2.29
N THR A 72 -2.87 -9.99 2.93
CA THR A 72 -3.07 -8.58 3.36
C THR A 72 -3.20 -7.65 2.16
N LEU A 73 -2.34 -7.80 1.15
CA LEU A 73 -2.43 -7.05 -0.11
C LEU A 73 -3.79 -7.25 -0.76
N LEU A 74 -4.23 -8.50 -0.92
CA LEU A 74 -5.52 -8.80 -1.53
C LEU A 74 -6.68 -8.13 -0.80
N VAL A 75 -6.71 -8.23 0.53
CA VAL A 75 -7.77 -7.62 1.34
C VAL A 75 -7.74 -6.10 1.21
N VAL A 76 -6.56 -5.48 1.30
CA VAL A 76 -6.45 -4.02 1.28
C VAL A 76 -6.74 -3.46 -0.10
N THR A 77 -6.21 -4.05 -1.19
CA THR A 77 -6.49 -3.57 -2.56
C THR A 77 -7.97 -3.70 -2.88
N LEU A 78 -8.60 -4.84 -2.57
CA LEU A 78 -10.05 -4.99 -2.80
C LEU A 78 -10.89 -4.04 -1.93
N SER A 79 -10.42 -3.73 -0.71
CA SER A 79 -11.09 -2.74 0.14
C SER A 79 -10.95 -1.33 -0.42
N TRP A 80 -9.83 -1.02 -1.09
CA TRP A 80 -9.61 0.26 -1.76
C TRP A 80 -10.55 0.45 -2.97
N GLU A 81 -10.66 -0.55 -3.84
CA GLU A 81 -11.61 -0.54 -4.97
C GLU A 81 -13.07 -0.33 -4.49
N ALA A 82 -13.45 -1.03 -3.41
CA ALA A 82 -14.76 -0.86 -2.81
C ALA A 82 -14.97 0.56 -2.26
N PHE A 83 -13.92 1.17 -1.70
CA PHE A 83 -13.93 2.56 -1.26
C PHE A 83 -14.10 3.52 -2.44
N GLU A 84 -13.38 3.33 -3.55
CA GLU A 84 -13.47 4.19 -4.72
C GLU A 84 -14.86 4.14 -5.36
N LEU A 85 -15.45 2.95 -5.49
CA LEU A 85 -16.84 2.78 -5.91
C LEU A 85 -17.79 3.56 -5.00
N ALA A 86 -17.66 3.42 -3.67
CA ALA A 86 -18.53 4.06 -2.70
C ALA A 86 -18.34 5.59 -2.65
N ALA A 87 -17.12 6.08 -2.90
CA ALA A 87 -16.77 7.49 -2.92
C ALA A 87 -17.05 8.18 -4.27
N GLY A 88 -17.43 7.40 -5.30
CA GLY A 88 -17.62 7.93 -6.66
C GLY A 88 -16.31 8.31 -7.37
N LEU A 89 -15.18 7.74 -6.92
CA LEU A 89 -13.83 7.99 -7.46
C LEU A 89 -13.46 6.96 -8.53
N TRP A 90 -14.37 6.66 -9.47
CA TRP A 90 -14.16 5.61 -10.47
C TRP A 90 -14.70 6.03 -11.84
N GLN A 91 -14.20 5.39 -12.91
CA GLN A 91 -14.70 5.58 -14.27
C GLN A 91 -15.36 4.33 -14.85
N PRO A 92 -16.68 4.36 -15.13
CA PRO A 92 -17.39 3.17 -15.59
C PRO A 92 -16.83 2.51 -16.85
N ALA A 93 -16.28 3.29 -17.78
CA ALA A 93 -15.75 2.79 -19.03
C ALA A 93 -14.44 2.00 -18.87
N THR A 94 -13.65 2.31 -17.84
CA THR A 94 -12.31 1.76 -17.63
C THR A 94 -12.15 1.00 -16.32
N TYR A 95 -13.19 1.00 -15.46
CA TYR A 95 -13.13 0.49 -14.09
C TYR A 95 -12.47 -0.87 -13.96
N LEU A 96 -12.86 -1.85 -14.77
CA LEU A 96 -12.25 -3.19 -14.70
C LEU A 96 -10.75 -3.19 -15.02
N VAL A 97 -10.32 -2.38 -15.98
CA VAL A 97 -8.90 -2.29 -16.38
C VAL A 97 -8.11 -1.58 -15.29
N ASP A 98 -8.68 -0.52 -14.73
CA ASP A 98 -8.15 0.28 -13.62
C ASP A 98 -7.93 -0.62 -12.39
N THR A 99 -9.00 -1.27 -11.90
CA THR A 99 -8.94 -2.22 -10.79
C THR A 99 -7.86 -3.30 -10.96
N VAL A 100 -7.74 -3.87 -12.17
CA VAL A 100 -6.72 -4.90 -12.43
C VAL A 100 -5.31 -4.30 -12.39
N GLN A 101 -5.12 -3.11 -12.97
CA GLN A 101 -3.86 -2.39 -12.91
C GLN A 101 -3.49 -2.09 -11.45
N ASP A 102 -4.44 -1.64 -10.65
CA ASP A 102 -4.25 -1.16 -9.28
C ASP A 102 -3.86 -2.30 -8.35
N ILE A 103 -4.52 -3.45 -8.51
CA ILE A 103 -4.14 -4.70 -7.85
C ILE A 103 -2.72 -5.11 -8.26
N VAL A 104 -2.40 -5.15 -9.55
CA VAL A 104 -1.07 -5.60 -10.03
C VAL A 104 0.03 -4.67 -9.51
N ILE A 105 -0.18 -3.36 -9.62
CA ILE A 105 0.79 -2.34 -9.21
C ILE A 105 0.95 -2.33 -7.69
N GLY A 106 -0.14 -2.38 -6.92
CA GLY A 106 -0.10 -2.51 -5.47
C GLY A 106 0.63 -3.78 -5.02
N PHE A 107 0.37 -4.92 -5.68
CA PHE A 107 1.10 -6.15 -5.39
C PHE A 107 2.59 -6.02 -5.70
N SER A 108 2.96 -5.38 -6.82
CA SER A 108 4.36 -5.19 -7.19
C SER A 108 5.15 -4.38 -6.15
N GLY A 109 4.56 -3.30 -5.62
CA GLY A 109 5.17 -2.49 -4.56
C GLY A 109 5.34 -3.27 -3.26
N GLY A 110 4.30 -4.00 -2.84
CA GLY A 110 4.36 -4.84 -1.64
C GLY A 110 5.39 -5.97 -1.76
N LEU A 111 5.44 -6.65 -2.92
CA LEU A 111 6.39 -7.74 -3.17
C LEU A 111 7.84 -7.24 -3.22
N LEU A 112 8.10 -6.09 -3.86
CA LEU A 112 9.44 -5.50 -3.88
C LEU A 112 9.90 -5.14 -2.46
N ALA A 113 9.06 -4.44 -1.70
CA ALA A 113 9.34 -4.07 -0.33
C ALA A 113 9.60 -5.29 0.55
N TYR A 114 8.77 -6.34 0.44
CA TYR A 114 8.99 -7.60 1.13
C TYR A 114 10.30 -8.28 0.74
N ALA A 115 10.64 -8.31 -0.55
CA ALA A 115 11.87 -8.92 -1.04
C ALA A 115 13.14 -8.23 -0.50
N VAL A 116 13.07 -6.91 -0.28
CA VAL A 116 14.12 -6.13 0.37
C VAL A 116 14.14 -6.40 1.87
N LEU A 117 13.02 -6.24 2.57
CA LEU A 117 12.93 -6.31 4.04
C LEU A 117 13.21 -7.70 4.62
N ARG A 118 12.78 -8.76 3.93
CA ARG A 118 13.02 -10.15 4.36
C ARG A 118 14.51 -10.50 4.47
N ARG A 119 15.38 -9.79 3.74
CA ARG A 119 16.84 -9.98 3.79
C ARG A 119 17.47 -9.37 5.03
N TYR A 120 16.83 -8.37 5.62
CA TYR A 120 17.30 -7.68 6.83
C TYR A 120 16.67 -8.23 8.11
N THR A 121 15.64 -9.06 7.98
CA THR A 121 14.92 -9.67 9.12
C THR A 121 15.36 -11.12 9.33
N ILE A 122 16.59 -11.46 8.93
CA ILE A 122 17.19 -12.77 9.17
C ILE A 122 17.58 -12.80 10.66
N ASN A 123 16.71 -13.41 11.47
CA ASN A 123 17.11 -14.04 12.73
C ASN A 123 17.87 -15.33 12.44
#